data_AF-A0A950YCJ5-F1
#
_entry.id   AF-A0A950YCJ5-F1
#
_cell.length_a   1.000
_cell.length_b   1.000
_cell.length_c   1.000
_cell.angle_alpha   90.00
_cell.angle_beta   90.00
_cell.angle_gamma   90.00
#
_symmetry.space_group_name_H-M   'P 1'
#
loop_
_entity.id
_entity.type
_entity.pdbx_description
1 polymer ?
#
loop_
_entity_poly.entity_id
_entity_poly.type
_entity_poly.pdbx_seq_one_letter_code
_entity_poly.pdbx_strand_id
1 'polypeptide(L)'
;MKIDAFCHIIPTAYLEQIDAVAPTEQSRGIRGRSTAVPAMVDLEVRFRQLEEFGPDYRQLISIPAPPAEDLGPPGVSRRIARIGNDALAELVRDHPEHFAGFVACMPMNDVDGTLAEIDYACGELGALGIQIYTHVHGRPLDDERFEPIWGRMAVLGKTIWVHPSRSSAWADYPTEERSKYELWWVFGWEYDTAIFMGRMVLSGVLERYPDIKFLIHHGGSMVPHFAGRVGPGLDQLGARTPPDQRQDVETYALSKRPLEYFKQFYVDTALFGAAHAIRCSLEFFGVDHVLFASDSPFDPEKGPGYIRATIADLESLELTDGERAAIYEHNARRVLGVNART
;
A
#
# COMPACT_ATOMS: atom_id res chain seq x y z
N MET A 1 -6.07 -6.24 -21.13
CA MET A 1 -6.05 -6.95 -19.84
C MET A 1 -6.31 -5.94 -18.71
N LYS A 2 -6.72 -6.36 -17.52
CA LYS A 2 -6.81 -5.52 -16.31
C LYS A 2 -5.95 -6.15 -15.22
N ILE A 3 -4.94 -5.41 -14.75
CA ILE A 3 -4.05 -5.82 -13.66
C ILE A 3 -4.43 -5.03 -12.43
N ASP A 4 -5.08 -5.68 -11.47
CA ASP A 4 -5.40 -5.11 -10.17
C ASP A 4 -4.13 -5.10 -9.31
N ALA A 5 -3.58 -3.90 -9.10
CA ALA A 5 -2.27 -3.70 -8.52
C ALA A 5 -2.22 -3.87 -6.98
N PHE A 6 -3.39 -3.95 -6.33
CA PHE A 6 -3.48 -4.01 -4.87
C PHE A 6 -4.67 -4.87 -4.44
N CYS A 7 -4.41 -6.16 -4.24
CA CYS A 7 -5.36 -7.11 -3.68
C CYS A 7 -4.78 -7.82 -2.46
N HIS A 8 -5.67 -8.29 -1.60
CA HIS A 8 -5.29 -9.00 -0.39
C HIS A 8 -5.67 -10.47 -0.45
N ILE A 9 -4.82 -11.32 0.10
CA ILE A 9 -5.08 -12.74 0.30
C ILE A 9 -4.34 -13.24 1.54
N ILE A 10 -4.89 -14.23 2.22
CA ILE A 10 -4.21 -14.95 3.29
C ILE A 10 -4.02 -16.40 2.81
N PRO A 11 -2.78 -16.78 2.42
CA PRO A 11 -2.49 -18.15 2.03
C PRO A 11 -2.77 -19.14 3.18
N THR A 12 -3.20 -20.35 2.85
CA THR A 12 -3.51 -21.40 3.83
C THR A 12 -2.31 -21.68 4.75
N ALA A 13 -1.11 -21.81 4.19
CA ALA A 13 0.11 -22.04 4.96
C ALA A 13 0.41 -20.93 5.98
N TYR A 14 0.10 -19.67 5.63
CA TYR A 14 0.22 -18.54 6.54
C TYR A 14 -0.79 -18.67 7.69
N LEU A 15 -2.06 -18.92 7.36
CA LEU A 15 -3.13 -19.04 8.34
C LEU A 15 -2.95 -20.22 9.30
N GLU A 16 -2.42 -21.35 8.83
CA GLU A 16 -2.18 -22.54 9.66
C GLU A 16 -1.03 -22.34 10.65
N GLN A 17 0.00 -21.58 10.26
CA GLN A 17 1.19 -21.42 11.07
C GLN A 17 1.16 -20.18 11.97
N ILE A 18 0.34 -19.17 11.66
CA ILE A 18 0.35 -17.88 12.38
C ILE A 18 0.13 -18.04 13.89
N ASP A 19 -0.81 -18.89 14.32
CA ASP A 19 -1.11 -19.09 15.74
C ASP A 19 0.04 -19.80 16.47
N ALA A 20 0.81 -20.64 15.77
CA ALA A 20 1.97 -21.32 16.32
C ALA A 20 3.20 -20.42 16.38
N VAL A 21 3.35 -19.49 15.43
CA VAL A 21 4.50 -18.57 15.37
C VAL A 21 4.28 -17.34 16.26
N ALA A 22 3.05 -16.82 16.30
CA ALA A 22 2.62 -15.66 17.06
C ALA A 22 1.37 -16.01 17.87
N PRO A 23 1.47 -16.57 19.08
CA PRO A 23 0.30 -16.92 19.89
C PRO A 23 -0.29 -15.69 20.62
N THR A 24 -0.65 -14.64 19.88
CA THR A 24 -1.21 -13.38 20.41
C THR A 24 -2.73 -13.32 20.28
N GLU A 25 -3.39 -12.39 20.98
CA GLU A 25 -4.83 -12.13 20.75
C GLU A 25 -5.08 -11.62 19.32
N GLN A 26 -4.14 -10.82 18.80
CA GLN A 26 -4.20 -10.25 17.47
C GLN A 26 -4.15 -11.32 16.37
N SER A 27 -3.28 -12.34 16.49
CA SER A 27 -3.22 -13.44 15.52
C SER A 27 -4.48 -14.31 15.53
N ARG A 28 -5.02 -14.62 16.71
CA ARG A 28 -6.31 -15.34 16.84
C ARG A 28 -7.45 -14.54 16.19
N GLY A 29 -7.42 -13.22 16.34
CA GLY A 29 -8.37 -12.31 15.70
C GLY A 29 -8.23 -12.25 14.17
N ILE A 30 -7.05 -12.53 13.60
CA ILE A 30 -6.87 -12.62 12.14
C ILE A 30 -7.68 -13.78 11.59
N ARG A 31 -7.61 -14.97 12.20
CA ARG A 31 -8.36 -16.13 11.73
C ARG A 31 -9.85 -15.81 11.59
N GLY A 32 -10.47 -15.31 12.66
CA GLY A 32 -11.90 -14.97 12.65
C GLY A 32 -12.28 -13.92 11.61
N ARG A 33 -11.52 -12.81 11.53
CA ARG A 33 -11.78 -11.73 10.56
C ARG A 33 -11.59 -12.17 9.12
N SER A 34 -10.55 -12.96 8.86
CA SER A 34 -10.21 -13.42 7.50
C SER A 34 -11.21 -14.45 7.01
N THR A 35 -11.65 -15.38 7.87
CA THR A 35 -12.70 -16.34 7.50
C THR A 35 -14.07 -15.70 7.29
N ALA A 36 -14.31 -14.50 7.84
CA ALA A 36 -15.52 -13.72 7.58
C ALA A 36 -15.54 -13.05 6.19
N VAL A 37 -14.42 -13.15 5.45
CA VAL A 37 -14.29 -12.73 4.06
C VAL A 37 -13.83 -13.97 3.26
N PRO A 38 -14.73 -14.86 2.82
CA PRO A 38 -14.34 -16.17 2.31
C PRO A 38 -13.28 -16.13 1.19
N ALA A 39 -13.38 -15.19 0.25
CA ALA A 39 -12.40 -15.01 -0.83
C ALA A 39 -10.98 -14.61 -0.39
N MET A 40 -10.80 -14.26 0.88
CA MET A 40 -9.49 -14.00 1.50
C MET A 40 -8.71 -15.30 1.74
N VAL A 41 -9.41 -16.41 2.02
CA VAL A 41 -8.79 -17.68 2.49
C VAL A 41 -9.18 -18.89 1.64
N ASP A 42 -10.22 -18.79 0.82
CA ASP A 42 -10.75 -19.84 -0.04
C ASP A 42 -10.58 -19.47 -1.52
N LEU A 43 -9.69 -20.19 -2.21
CA LEU A 43 -9.38 -19.97 -3.61
C LEU A 43 -10.54 -20.34 -4.55
N GLU A 44 -11.35 -21.35 -4.21
CA GLU A 44 -12.52 -21.72 -5.04
C GLU A 44 -13.57 -20.61 -5.02
N VAL A 45 -13.78 -19.99 -3.86
CA VAL A 45 -14.64 -18.80 -3.76
C VAL A 45 -14.03 -17.64 -4.53
N ARG A 46 -12.73 -17.37 -4.34
CA ARG A 46 -12.04 -16.26 -5.01
C ARG A 46 -12.11 -16.40 -6.52
N PHE A 47 -11.74 -17.54 -7.09
CA PHE A 47 -11.71 -17.74 -8.54
C PHE A 47 -13.09 -17.63 -9.17
N ARG A 48 -14.13 -18.18 -8.53
CA ARG A 48 -15.53 -18.02 -8.98
C ARG A 48 -15.96 -16.56 -9.04
N GLN A 49 -15.53 -15.74 -8.08
CA GLN A 49 -15.79 -14.29 -8.13
C GLN A 49 -14.99 -13.60 -9.24
N LEU A 50 -13.74 -14.03 -9.47
CA LEU A 50 -12.90 -13.46 -10.54
C LEU A 50 -13.41 -13.78 -11.95
N GLU A 51 -14.12 -14.89 -12.14
CA GLU A 51 -14.77 -15.24 -13.41
C GLU A 51 -15.74 -14.14 -13.90
N GLU A 52 -16.36 -13.36 -12.99
CA GLU A 52 -17.24 -12.23 -13.34
C GLU A 52 -16.53 -11.16 -14.18
N PHE A 53 -15.21 -11.03 -14.05
CA PHE A 53 -14.40 -9.99 -14.71
C PHE A 53 -13.68 -10.49 -15.96
N GLY A 54 -13.90 -11.75 -16.32
CA GLY A 54 -13.39 -12.38 -17.52
C GLY A 54 -11.93 -12.83 -17.45
N PRO A 55 -11.45 -13.55 -18.48
CA PRO A 55 -10.15 -14.20 -18.50
C PRO A 55 -8.96 -13.23 -18.58
N ASP A 56 -9.23 -11.94 -18.78
CA ASP A 56 -8.24 -10.87 -18.89
C ASP A 56 -8.01 -10.11 -17.57
N TYR A 57 -8.67 -10.51 -16.48
CA TYR A 57 -8.49 -9.93 -15.15
C TYR A 57 -7.43 -10.71 -14.35
N ARG A 58 -6.45 -9.99 -13.80
CA ARG A 58 -5.39 -10.57 -12.95
C ARG A 58 -5.17 -9.70 -11.73
N GLN A 59 -4.80 -10.34 -10.61
CA GLN A 59 -4.51 -9.66 -9.36
C GLN A 59 -3.03 -9.71 -9.02
N LEU A 60 -2.52 -8.64 -8.42
CA LEU A 60 -1.30 -8.65 -7.62
C LEU A 60 -1.69 -8.85 -6.16
N ILE A 61 -1.20 -9.92 -5.56
CA ILE A 61 -1.63 -10.35 -4.23
C ILE A 61 -0.63 -9.97 -3.15
N SER A 62 -1.15 -9.62 -1.97
CA SER A 62 -0.39 -9.22 -0.80
C SER A 62 -1.07 -9.73 0.48
N ILE A 63 -0.32 -9.82 1.58
CA ILE A 63 -0.89 -10.13 2.89
C ILE A 63 -1.54 -8.87 3.48
N PRO A 64 -2.81 -8.94 3.92
CA PRO A 64 -3.50 -7.78 4.51
C PRO A 64 -2.99 -7.43 5.91
N ALA A 65 -3.49 -6.31 6.43
CA ALA A 65 -3.33 -5.93 7.82
C ALA A 65 -3.83 -7.05 8.77
N PRO A 66 -3.20 -7.20 9.96
CA PRO A 66 -2.18 -6.32 10.53
C PRO A 66 -0.76 -6.57 9.96
N PRO A 67 0.14 -5.58 10.11
CA PRO A 67 1.56 -5.72 9.77
C PRO A 67 2.23 -6.90 10.50
N ALA A 68 3.30 -7.48 9.91
CA ALA A 68 4.01 -8.59 10.55
C ALA A 68 4.66 -8.20 11.87
N GLU A 69 5.11 -6.95 12.00
CA GLU A 69 5.66 -6.37 13.22
C GLU A 69 4.68 -6.32 14.39
N ASP A 70 3.37 -6.32 14.14
CA ASP A 70 2.34 -6.35 15.18
C ASP A 70 2.12 -7.77 15.75
N LEU A 71 2.62 -8.79 15.06
CA LEU A 71 2.41 -10.19 15.44
C LEU A 71 3.43 -10.67 16.47
N GLY A 72 4.53 -9.94 16.67
CA GLY A 72 5.49 -10.25 17.71
C GLY A 72 6.85 -9.58 17.53
N PRO A 73 7.83 -9.97 18.37
CA PRO A 73 9.19 -9.43 18.31
C PRO A 73 9.87 -9.77 16.97
N PRO A 74 11.01 -9.13 16.64
CA PRO A 74 11.79 -9.35 15.41
C PRO A 74 11.89 -10.79 14.90
N GLY A 75 12.18 -11.76 15.78
CA GLY A 75 12.30 -13.16 15.37
C GLY A 75 10.98 -13.78 14.89
N VAL A 76 9.85 -13.35 15.45
CA VAL A 76 8.51 -13.79 15.09
C VAL A 76 8.06 -13.12 13.80
N SER A 77 8.20 -11.78 13.70
CA SER A 77 7.82 -11.03 12.50
C SER A 77 8.59 -11.51 11.27
N ARG A 78 9.91 -11.74 11.38
CA ARG A 78 10.73 -12.31 10.29
C ARG A 78 10.20 -13.66 9.83
N ARG A 79 9.88 -14.55 10.77
CA ARG A 79 9.41 -15.90 10.44
C ARG A 79 8.03 -15.86 9.76
N ILE A 80 7.14 -14.99 10.22
CA ILE A 80 5.80 -14.85 9.64
C ILE A 80 5.87 -14.23 8.24
N ALA A 81 6.68 -13.18 8.05
CA ALA A 81 6.94 -12.59 6.75
C ALA A 81 7.45 -13.65 5.76
N ARG A 82 8.46 -14.45 6.15
CA ARG A 82 9.00 -15.53 5.33
C ARG A 82 7.94 -16.54 4.87
N ILE A 83 7.16 -17.08 5.82
CA ILE A 83 6.09 -18.05 5.53
C ILE A 83 5.08 -17.45 4.55
N GLY A 84 4.71 -16.19 4.79
CA GLY A 84 3.78 -15.47 3.92
C GLY A 84 4.30 -15.28 2.51
N ASN A 85 5.55 -14.84 2.39
CA ASN A 85 6.19 -14.57 1.10
C ASN A 85 6.40 -15.86 0.29
N ASP A 86 6.86 -16.94 0.92
CA ASP A 86 6.99 -18.26 0.27
C ASP A 86 5.62 -18.75 -0.25
N ALA A 87 4.56 -18.60 0.56
CA ALA A 87 3.21 -19.02 0.19
C ALA A 87 2.58 -18.14 -0.90
N LEU A 88 2.82 -16.83 -0.91
CA LEU A 88 2.39 -15.94 -1.99
C LEU A 88 3.09 -16.29 -3.31
N ALA A 89 4.40 -16.57 -3.26
CA ALA A 89 5.17 -16.97 -4.44
C ALA A 89 4.65 -18.30 -5.03
N GLU A 90 4.31 -19.26 -4.17
CA GLU A 90 3.67 -20.52 -4.56
C GLU A 90 2.31 -20.28 -5.24
N LEU A 91 1.44 -19.45 -4.68
CA LEU A 91 0.15 -19.11 -5.30
C LEU A 91 0.30 -18.50 -6.70
N VAL A 92 1.25 -17.58 -6.88
CA VAL A 92 1.53 -16.96 -8.20
C VAL A 92 2.09 -17.98 -9.19
N ARG A 93 2.89 -18.95 -8.73
CA ARG A 93 3.43 -20.02 -9.57
C ARG A 93 2.32 -20.97 -10.01
N ASP A 94 1.41 -21.32 -9.12
CA ASP A 94 0.42 -22.36 -9.31
C ASP A 94 -0.85 -21.85 -10.01
N HIS A 95 -1.14 -20.54 -9.91
CA HIS A 95 -2.31 -19.89 -10.51
C HIS A 95 -1.98 -18.62 -11.32
N PRO A 96 -1.06 -18.68 -12.31
CA PRO A 96 -0.66 -17.50 -13.09
C PRO A 96 -1.79 -16.90 -13.96
N GLU A 97 -2.84 -17.68 -14.21
CA GLU A 97 -4.09 -17.25 -14.84
C GLU A 97 -5.01 -16.45 -13.90
N HIS A 98 -4.67 -16.28 -12.63
CA HIS A 98 -5.41 -15.41 -11.72
C HIS A 98 -4.49 -14.39 -11.05
N PHE A 99 -3.25 -14.77 -10.75
CA PHE A 99 -2.29 -13.93 -10.04
C PHE A 99 -1.09 -13.58 -10.94
N ALA A 100 -0.97 -12.29 -11.28
CA ALA A 100 0.12 -11.79 -12.13
C ALA A 100 1.43 -11.55 -11.36
N GLY A 101 1.38 -11.58 -10.03
CA GLY A 101 2.52 -11.37 -9.16
C GLY A 101 2.11 -11.19 -7.71
N PHE A 102 3.08 -11.01 -6.83
CA PHE A 102 2.85 -10.75 -5.42
C PHE A 102 3.76 -9.63 -4.90
N VAL A 103 3.33 -9.05 -3.79
CA VAL A 103 4.06 -8.02 -3.04
C VAL A 103 4.47 -8.61 -1.69
N ALA A 104 5.75 -8.50 -1.36
CA ALA A 104 6.29 -9.16 -0.19
C ALA A 104 5.95 -8.41 1.11
N CYS A 105 5.50 -9.15 2.12
CA CYS A 105 5.29 -8.67 3.48
C CYS A 105 6.64 -8.55 4.22
N MET A 106 6.84 -7.47 4.98
CA MET A 106 8.13 -7.14 5.60
C MET A 106 8.07 -7.12 7.14
N PRO A 107 9.12 -7.57 7.83
CA PRO A 107 9.25 -7.49 9.29
C PRO A 107 9.85 -6.15 9.73
N MET A 108 9.12 -5.04 9.53
CA MET A 108 9.68 -3.68 9.65
C MET A 108 10.17 -3.29 11.06
N ASN A 109 9.89 -4.09 12.10
CA ASN A 109 10.49 -3.93 13.43
C ASN A 109 11.94 -4.44 13.53
N ASP A 110 12.50 -4.95 12.43
CA ASP A 110 13.88 -5.41 12.31
C ASP A 110 14.48 -5.00 10.96
N VAL A 111 15.34 -3.99 10.96
CA VAL A 111 15.91 -3.41 9.72
C VAL A 111 16.80 -4.43 9.01
N ASP A 112 17.68 -5.11 9.73
CA ASP A 112 18.58 -6.11 9.13
C ASP A 112 17.79 -7.31 8.59
N GLY A 113 16.79 -7.76 9.34
CA GLY A 113 15.84 -8.78 8.90
C GLY A 113 15.05 -8.35 7.66
N THR A 114 14.63 -7.09 7.60
CA THR A 114 13.91 -6.53 6.45
C THR A 114 14.79 -6.47 5.21
N LEU A 115 16.05 -6.04 5.33
CA LEU A 115 17.00 -6.01 4.22
C LEU A 115 17.25 -7.42 3.66
N ALA A 116 17.45 -8.41 4.55
CA ALA A 116 17.62 -9.80 4.15
C ALA A 116 16.37 -10.36 3.47
N GLU A 117 15.17 -10.00 3.94
CA GLU A 117 13.91 -10.44 3.36
C GLU A 117 13.62 -9.75 2.02
N ILE A 118 14.00 -8.48 1.84
CA ILE A 118 13.95 -7.79 0.54
C ILE A 118 14.80 -8.56 -0.49
N ASP A 119 16.03 -8.91 -0.14
CA ASP A 119 16.94 -9.61 -1.03
C ASP A 119 16.41 -10.99 -1.43
N TYR A 120 15.88 -11.73 -0.46
CA TYR A 120 15.27 -13.03 -0.68
C TYR A 120 13.98 -12.94 -1.51
N ALA A 121 13.02 -12.12 -1.08
CA ALA A 121 11.69 -12.09 -1.69
C ALA A 121 11.74 -11.47 -3.10
N CYS A 122 12.45 -10.34 -3.29
CA CYS A 122 12.56 -9.73 -4.61
C CYS A 122 13.57 -10.44 -5.53
N GLY A 123 14.64 -11.01 -4.98
CA GLY A 123 15.71 -11.65 -5.75
C GLY A 123 15.45 -13.11 -6.08
N GLU A 124 15.04 -13.92 -5.10
CA GLU A 124 14.85 -15.37 -5.25
C GLU A 124 13.41 -15.74 -5.57
N LEU A 125 12.43 -15.16 -4.86
CA LEU A 125 11.00 -15.50 -5.06
C LEU A 125 10.34 -14.73 -6.21
N GLY A 126 10.95 -13.62 -6.65
CA GLY A 126 10.43 -12.80 -7.74
C GLY A 126 9.30 -11.85 -7.34
N ALA A 127 9.24 -11.43 -6.07
CA ALA A 127 8.33 -10.38 -5.62
C ALA A 127 8.49 -9.11 -6.47
N LEU A 128 7.38 -8.44 -6.76
CA LEU A 128 7.37 -7.21 -7.56
C LEU A 128 7.83 -5.99 -6.75
N GLY A 129 7.86 -6.13 -5.43
CA GLY A 129 8.31 -5.13 -4.48
C GLY A 129 7.92 -5.53 -3.07
N ILE A 130 7.86 -4.55 -2.18
CA ILE A 130 7.51 -4.77 -0.77
C ILE A 130 6.27 -3.99 -0.37
N GLN A 131 5.52 -4.51 0.58
CA GLN A 131 4.45 -3.80 1.27
C GLN A 131 4.94 -3.36 2.64
N ILE A 132 4.72 -2.08 2.92
CA ILE A 132 4.94 -1.47 4.22
C ILE A 132 3.67 -0.76 4.67
N TYR A 133 3.67 -0.35 5.93
CA TYR A 133 2.61 0.47 6.49
C TYR A 133 3.13 1.86 6.85
N THR A 134 2.23 2.81 7.11
CA THR A 134 2.53 4.23 7.36
C THR A 134 3.42 4.49 8.58
N HIS A 135 3.47 3.56 9.53
CA HIS A 135 4.34 3.59 10.71
C HIS A 135 4.64 2.18 11.24
N VAL A 136 5.66 2.06 12.08
CA VAL A 136 6.03 0.84 12.81
C VAL A 136 5.86 1.10 14.30
N HIS A 137 4.78 0.60 14.90
CA HIS A 137 4.45 0.82 16.33
C HIS A 137 4.45 2.30 16.74
N GLY A 138 3.91 3.16 15.88
CA GLY A 138 3.88 4.61 16.05
C GLY A 138 5.17 5.33 15.66
N ARG A 139 6.22 4.59 15.27
CA ARG A 139 7.46 5.17 14.75
C ARG A 139 7.29 5.55 13.29
N PRO A 140 7.63 6.79 12.92
CA PRO A 140 7.52 7.25 11.55
C PRO A 140 8.66 6.72 10.67
N LEU A 141 8.41 6.65 9.37
CA LEU A 141 9.29 5.96 8.42
C LEU A 141 10.42 6.81 7.82
N ASP A 142 10.46 8.10 8.15
CA ASP A 142 11.60 8.99 7.97
C ASP A 142 12.62 8.94 9.13
N ASP A 143 12.41 8.08 10.12
CA ASP A 143 13.44 7.76 11.13
C ASP A 143 14.68 7.16 10.44
N GLU A 144 15.87 7.65 10.80
CA GLU A 144 17.15 7.30 10.16
C GLU A 144 17.42 5.79 10.10
N ARG A 145 16.83 5.01 11.01
CA ARG A 145 16.97 3.55 11.02
C ARG A 145 16.43 2.89 9.75
N PHE A 146 15.45 3.50 9.09
CA PHE A 146 14.82 2.95 7.89
C PHE A 146 15.51 3.40 6.61
N GLU A 147 16.43 4.37 6.68
CA GLU A 147 17.20 4.87 5.53
C GLU A 147 17.88 3.74 4.72
N PRO A 148 18.48 2.70 5.32
CA PRO A 148 19.04 1.58 4.57
C PRO A 148 18.02 0.86 3.68
N ILE A 149 16.75 0.79 4.10
CA ILE A 149 15.67 0.15 3.32
C ILE A 149 15.36 0.99 2.07
N TRP A 150 15.28 2.32 2.21
CA TRP A 150 15.06 3.22 1.07
C TRP A 150 16.20 3.12 0.05
N GLY A 151 17.44 3.14 0.54
CA GLY A 151 18.61 2.94 -0.31
C GLY A 151 18.58 1.59 -1.04
N ARG A 152 18.20 0.50 -0.35
CA ARG A 152 18.12 -0.83 -0.97
C ARG A 152 17.03 -0.90 -2.04
N MET A 153 15.84 -0.39 -1.77
CA MET A 153 14.73 -0.37 -2.72
C MET A 153 15.03 0.50 -3.94
N ALA A 154 15.70 1.64 -3.75
CA ALA A 154 16.18 2.49 -4.83
C ALA A 154 17.19 1.77 -5.73
N VAL A 155 18.16 1.05 -5.16
CA VAL A 155 19.14 0.23 -5.92
C VAL A 155 18.45 -0.88 -6.71
N LEU A 156 17.46 -1.55 -6.12
CA LEU A 156 16.71 -2.60 -6.80
C LEU A 156 15.75 -2.05 -7.88
N GLY A 157 15.41 -0.76 -7.83
CA GLY A 157 14.41 -0.16 -8.71
C GLY A 157 13.03 -0.82 -8.55
N LYS A 158 12.74 -1.39 -7.38
CA LYS A 158 11.46 -2.06 -7.05
C LYS A 158 10.54 -1.08 -6.34
N THR A 159 9.23 -1.35 -6.42
CA THR A 159 8.21 -0.45 -5.87
C THR A 159 7.89 -0.81 -4.41
N ILE A 160 7.49 0.19 -3.63
CA ILE A 160 7.10 0.10 -2.23
C ILE A 160 5.61 0.41 -2.15
N TRP A 161 4.79 -0.58 -1.81
CA TRP A 161 3.35 -0.43 -1.59
C TRP A 161 3.16 0.08 -0.18
N VAL A 162 2.44 1.19 -0.03
CA VAL A 162 2.18 1.82 1.25
C VAL A 162 0.71 1.68 1.58
N HIS A 163 0.42 0.87 2.60
CA HIS A 163 -0.92 0.68 3.13
C HIS A 163 -1.09 1.45 4.45
N PRO A 164 -2.24 2.07 4.74
CA PRO A 164 -2.48 2.73 6.03
C PRO A 164 -2.48 1.75 7.22
N SER A 165 -2.08 2.19 8.42
CA SER A 165 -2.11 1.35 9.64
C SER A 165 -2.56 2.07 10.92
N ARG A 166 -3.40 3.11 10.82
CA ARG A 166 -4.04 3.67 12.03
C ARG A 166 -4.91 2.58 12.68
N SER A 167 -4.95 2.57 14.02
CA SER A 167 -5.73 1.62 14.82
C SER A 167 -6.81 2.35 15.62
N SER A 168 -7.87 1.63 16.01
CA SER A 168 -8.92 2.17 16.90
C SER A 168 -8.37 2.65 18.24
N ALA A 169 -7.20 2.16 18.67
CA ALA A 169 -6.50 2.65 19.86
C ALA A 169 -6.07 4.14 19.79
N TRP A 170 -6.08 4.75 18.59
CA TRP A 170 -5.74 6.17 18.43
C TRP A 170 -6.98 7.03 18.61
N ALA A 171 -7.10 7.63 19.79
CA ALA A 171 -8.18 8.54 20.13
C ALA A 171 -8.36 9.67 19.09
N ASP A 172 -9.61 10.01 18.78
CA ASP A 172 -9.93 11.11 17.86
C ASP A 172 -9.81 12.47 18.56
N TYR A 173 -9.99 12.49 19.89
CA TYR A 173 -9.87 13.67 20.73
C TYR A 173 -8.99 13.41 21.96
N PRO A 174 -8.31 14.44 22.51
CA PRO A 174 -7.41 14.27 23.66
C PRO A 174 -8.04 13.72 24.94
N THR A 175 -9.37 13.77 25.07
CA THR A 175 -10.12 13.28 26.24
C THR A 175 -10.69 11.88 26.05
N GLU A 176 -10.33 11.19 24.96
CA GLU A 176 -10.79 9.84 24.65
C GLU A 176 -9.64 8.84 24.74
N GLU A 177 -9.97 7.58 25.00
CA GLU A 177 -8.98 6.48 25.06
C GLU A 177 -8.85 5.74 23.73
N ARG A 178 -9.84 5.88 22.83
CA ARG A 178 -9.91 5.20 21.54
C ARG A 178 -10.84 5.94 20.59
N SER A 179 -10.64 5.76 19.29
CA SER A 179 -11.54 6.26 18.26
C SER A 179 -12.92 5.62 18.38
N LYS A 180 -13.95 6.37 17.98
CA LYS A 180 -15.35 5.92 17.99
C LYS A 180 -15.87 5.78 16.55
N TYR A 181 -16.89 4.95 16.37
CA TYR A 181 -17.63 4.79 15.10
C TYR A 181 -16.76 4.37 13.90
N GLU A 182 -15.67 3.65 14.14
CA GLU A 182 -14.71 3.23 13.11
C GLU A 182 -14.05 4.38 12.32
N LEU A 183 -14.06 5.61 12.86
CA LEU A 183 -13.49 6.77 12.17
C LEU A 183 -11.96 6.69 12.01
N TRP A 184 -11.28 5.94 12.90
CA TRP A 184 -9.86 5.60 12.76
C TRP A 184 -9.54 4.93 11.42
N TRP A 185 -10.49 4.16 10.88
CA TRP A 185 -10.39 3.49 9.59
C TRP A 185 -10.88 4.43 8.47
N VAL A 186 -12.11 4.95 8.57
CA VAL A 186 -12.76 5.73 7.48
C VAL A 186 -11.97 6.99 7.08
N PHE A 187 -11.52 7.78 8.04
CA PHE A 187 -10.79 9.04 7.78
C PHE A 187 -9.36 8.97 8.31
N GLY A 188 -9.15 8.17 9.34
CA GLY A 188 -7.88 8.08 10.00
C GLY A 188 -6.79 7.43 9.15
N TRP A 189 -7.13 6.44 8.33
CA TRP A 189 -6.22 5.83 7.36
C TRP A 189 -5.75 6.84 6.31
N GLU A 190 -6.68 7.68 5.85
CA GLU A 190 -6.38 8.72 4.88
C GLU A 190 -5.44 9.79 5.46
N TYR A 191 -5.77 10.30 6.65
CA TYR A 191 -4.90 11.26 7.31
C TYR A 191 -3.50 10.69 7.54
N ASP A 192 -3.40 9.46 8.06
CA ASP A 192 -2.11 8.82 8.36
C ASP A 192 -1.25 8.63 7.10
N THR A 193 -1.88 8.23 5.99
CA THR A 193 -1.21 8.10 4.68
C THR A 193 -0.70 9.45 4.15
N ALA A 194 -1.51 10.50 4.25
CA ALA A 194 -1.10 11.85 3.83
C ALA A 194 0.08 12.37 4.68
N ILE A 195 0.11 12.07 5.99
CA ILE A 195 1.23 12.41 6.86
C ILE A 195 2.48 11.63 6.48
N PHE A 196 2.37 10.32 6.21
CA PHE A 196 3.49 9.53 5.70
C PHE A 196 4.09 10.18 4.44
N MET A 197 3.26 10.50 3.43
CA MET A 197 3.73 11.13 2.19
C MET A 197 4.48 12.44 2.47
N GLY A 198 3.91 13.30 3.33
CA GLY A 198 4.54 14.57 3.70
C GLY A 198 5.88 14.39 4.41
N ARG A 199 5.99 13.42 5.32
CA ARG A 199 7.26 13.13 6.01
C ARG A 199 8.31 12.57 5.08
N MET A 200 7.96 11.71 4.12
CA MET A 200 8.91 11.21 3.13
C MET A 200 9.43 12.31 2.20
N VAL A 201 8.59 13.30 1.86
CA VAL A 201 8.99 14.48 1.10
C VAL A 201 9.91 15.38 1.92
N LEU A 202 9.47 15.82 3.11
CA LEU A 202 10.17 16.84 3.90
C LEU A 202 11.47 16.34 4.55
N SER A 203 11.56 15.04 4.85
CA SER A 203 12.80 14.39 5.28
C SER A 203 13.80 14.19 4.14
N GLY A 204 13.41 14.48 2.89
CA GLY A 204 14.30 14.41 1.73
C GLY A 204 14.55 13.01 1.18
N VAL A 205 13.72 12.01 1.52
CA VAL A 205 13.90 10.66 0.96
C VAL A 205 13.79 10.69 -0.57
N LEU A 206 12.81 11.41 -1.12
CA LEU A 206 12.64 11.58 -2.57
C LEU A 206 13.71 12.51 -3.20
N GLU A 207 14.41 13.32 -2.40
CA GLU A 207 15.55 14.11 -2.88
C GLU A 207 16.81 13.26 -2.98
N ARG A 208 17.04 12.36 -2.01
CA ARG A 208 18.18 11.43 -2.02
C ARG A 208 18.02 10.30 -3.02
N TYR A 209 16.78 9.82 -3.20
CA TYR A 209 16.45 8.72 -4.11
C TYR A 209 15.39 9.15 -5.13
N PRO A 210 15.77 9.91 -6.17
CA PRO A 210 14.79 10.47 -7.12
C PRO A 210 14.02 9.43 -7.94
N ASP A 211 14.55 8.21 -8.06
CA ASP A 211 13.92 7.10 -8.77
C ASP A 211 13.19 6.11 -7.84
N ILE A 212 13.09 6.41 -6.53
CA ILE A 212 12.34 5.56 -5.60
C ILE A 212 10.86 5.57 -5.94
N LYS A 213 10.23 4.40 -5.92
CA LYS A 213 8.84 4.24 -6.32
C LYS A 213 8.01 3.85 -5.11
N PHE A 214 7.16 4.78 -4.68
CA PHE A 214 6.12 4.51 -3.69
C PHE A 214 4.77 4.44 -4.41
N LEU A 215 4.04 3.33 -4.25
CA LEU A 215 2.65 3.20 -4.64
C LEU A 215 1.78 3.42 -3.40
N ILE A 216 1.11 4.56 -3.35
CA ILE A 216 0.25 4.96 -2.24
C ILE A 216 -1.15 4.44 -2.49
N HIS A 217 -1.68 3.70 -1.51
CA HIS A 217 -3.04 3.19 -1.56
C HIS A 217 -4.08 4.33 -1.55
N HIS A 218 -5.31 4.04 -1.99
CA HIS A 218 -6.47 4.94 -1.90
C HIS A 218 -6.26 6.27 -2.64
N GLY A 219 -5.77 6.23 -3.88
CA GLY A 219 -5.71 7.41 -4.76
C GLY A 219 -4.71 8.49 -4.35
N GLY A 220 -3.77 8.18 -3.44
CA GLY A 220 -2.89 9.19 -2.83
C GLY A 220 -3.58 9.98 -1.73
N SER A 221 -4.66 9.43 -1.19
CA SER A 221 -5.34 9.89 -0.01
C SER A 221 -5.80 11.35 -0.10
N MET A 222 -5.63 12.13 0.97
CA MET A 222 -6.09 13.51 1.08
C MET A 222 -5.29 14.48 0.19
N VAL A 223 -4.10 14.09 -0.30
CA VAL A 223 -3.15 15.00 -0.94
C VAL A 223 -3.71 15.65 -2.21
N PRO A 224 -4.28 14.91 -3.19
CA PRO A 224 -4.82 15.51 -4.42
C PRO A 224 -5.93 16.51 -4.13
N HIS A 225 -6.87 16.11 -3.28
CA HIS A 225 -8.03 16.94 -2.93
C HIS A 225 -7.60 18.25 -2.23
N PHE A 226 -6.57 18.18 -1.37
CA PHE A 226 -6.06 19.33 -0.64
C PHE A 226 -4.77 19.92 -1.24
N ALA A 227 -4.48 19.71 -2.52
CA ALA A 227 -3.27 20.20 -3.17
C ALA A 227 -3.06 21.73 -3.00
N GLY A 228 -4.15 22.51 -3.03
CA GLY A 228 -4.13 23.95 -2.76
C GLY A 228 -3.79 24.35 -1.32
N ARG A 229 -3.87 23.41 -0.37
CA ARG A 229 -3.39 23.57 1.01
C ARG A 229 -1.98 23.00 1.17
N VAL A 230 -1.69 21.84 0.58
CA VAL A 230 -0.37 21.19 0.65
C VAL A 230 0.70 22.08 0.03
N GLY A 231 0.49 22.57 -1.21
CA GLY A 231 1.48 23.38 -1.90
C GLY A 231 1.72 24.75 -1.23
N PRO A 232 0.77 25.70 -1.34
CA PRO A 232 0.88 27.01 -0.70
C PRO A 232 1.13 26.98 0.81
N GLY A 233 0.61 25.96 1.53
CA GLY A 233 0.88 25.80 2.95
C GLY A 233 2.34 25.47 3.25
N LEU A 234 2.96 24.58 2.46
CA LEU A 234 4.38 24.24 2.60
C LEU A 234 5.30 25.35 2.05
N ASP A 235 4.84 26.20 1.14
CA ASP A 235 5.58 27.42 0.75
C ASP A 235 5.78 28.40 1.93
N GLN A 236 4.98 28.25 2.99
CA GLN A 236 5.05 29.05 4.22
C GLN A 236 5.69 28.28 5.39
N LEU A 237 6.33 27.12 5.13
CA LEU A 237 6.97 26.30 6.15
C LEU A 237 7.97 27.14 6.96
N GLY A 238 7.85 27.10 8.29
CA GLY A 238 8.72 27.86 9.20
C GLY A 238 8.36 29.34 9.39
N ALA A 239 7.53 29.94 8.53
CA ALA A 239 7.22 31.37 8.58
C ALA A 239 6.45 31.79 9.85
N ARG A 240 5.66 30.86 10.41
CA ARG A 240 4.85 31.08 11.62
C ARG A 240 5.22 30.14 12.77
N THR A 241 6.35 29.42 12.64
CA THR A 241 6.79 28.46 13.65
C THR A 241 7.39 29.20 14.86
N PRO A 242 6.91 28.92 16.08
CA PRO A 242 7.50 29.46 17.30
C PRO A 242 9.02 29.17 17.41
N PRO A 243 9.82 30.07 18.01
CA PRO A 243 11.26 29.87 18.13
C PRO A 243 11.67 28.58 18.85
N ASP A 244 10.90 28.12 19.83
CA ASP A 244 11.11 26.89 20.59
C ASP A 244 10.75 25.61 19.83
N GLN A 245 10.14 25.75 18.64
CA GLN A 245 9.72 24.64 17.76
C GLN A 245 10.46 24.66 16.42
N ARG A 246 11.52 25.47 16.27
CA ARG A 246 12.24 25.59 14.99
C ARG A 246 12.79 24.25 14.49
N GLN A 247 13.25 23.40 15.41
CA GLN A 247 13.77 22.07 15.09
C GLN A 247 12.72 21.17 14.41
N ASP A 248 11.42 21.37 14.69
CA ASP A 248 10.33 20.53 14.15
C ASP A 248 10.04 20.83 12.67
N VAL A 249 10.56 21.95 12.16
CA VAL A 249 10.46 22.36 10.75
C VAL A 249 11.81 22.42 10.06
N GLU A 250 12.87 21.93 10.72
CA GLU A 250 14.13 21.64 10.05
C GLU A 250 13.88 20.50 9.06
N THR A 251 14.23 20.73 7.80
CA THR A 251 13.95 19.80 6.69
C THR A 251 15.24 19.54 5.92
N TYR A 252 15.20 18.53 5.06
CA TYR A 252 16.26 18.35 4.08
C TYR A 252 16.24 19.52 3.08
N ALA A 253 17.41 19.91 2.58
CA ALA A 253 17.50 20.92 1.54
C ALA A 253 16.93 20.36 0.22
N LEU A 254 15.65 20.61 -0.04
CA LEU A 254 14.96 20.19 -1.25
C LEU A 254 15.34 21.10 -2.44
N SER A 255 15.70 20.50 -3.57
CA SER A 255 16.02 21.24 -4.80
C SER A 255 14.80 21.73 -5.58
N LYS A 256 13.62 21.12 -5.34
CA LYS A 256 12.34 21.51 -5.92
C LYS A 256 11.38 22.00 -4.82
N ARG A 257 10.28 22.62 -5.23
CA ARG A 257 9.17 22.92 -4.31
C ARG A 257 8.58 21.61 -3.75
N PRO A 258 8.21 21.50 -2.46
CA PRO A 258 7.69 20.26 -1.88
C PRO A 258 6.57 19.60 -2.68
N LEU A 259 5.62 20.40 -3.21
CA LEU A 259 4.51 19.91 -4.04
C LEU A 259 4.97 19.11 -5.28
N GLU A 260 6.14 19.42 -5.83
CA GLU A 260 6.70 18.73 -6.99
C GLU A 260 7.29 17.37 -6.64
N TYR A 261 7.58 17.09 -5.37
CA TYR A 261 7.87 15.72 -4.90
C TYR A 261 6.60 14.94 -4.64
N PHE A 262 5.53 15.59 -4.14
CA PHE A 262 4.24 14.92 -4.00
C PHE A 262 3.72 14.35 -5.34
N LYS A 263 3.97 15.03 -6.47
CA LYS A 263 3.59 14.51 -7.80
C LYS A 263 4.43 13.31 -8.27
N GLN A 264 5.51 12.94 -7.58
CA GLN A 264 6.36 11.80 -7.94
C GLN A 264 5.81 10.47 -7.41
N PHE A 265 4.90 10.50 -6.43
CA PHE A 265 4.24 9.29 -5.95
C PHE A 265 3.43 8.63 -7.08
N TYR A 266 3.37 7.29 -7.05
CA TYR A 266 2.38 6.51 -7.77
C TYR A 266 1.19 6.28 -6.85
N VAL A 267 0.00 6.17 -7.41
CA VAL A 267 -1.23 5.93 -6.64
C VAL A 267 -2.10 4.90 -7.34
N ASP A 268 -3.01 4.29 -6.57
CA ASP A 268 -4.00 3.39 -7.14
C ASP A 268 -5.43 3.94 -7.19
N THR A 269 -6.37 3.17 -7.72
CA THR A 269 -7.77 3.58 -7.90
C THR A 269 -8.73 3.02 -6.86
N ALA A 270 -8.25 2.46 -5.74
CA ALA A 270 -9.11 1.82 -4.74
C ALA A 270 -9.90 2.87 -3.93
N LEU A 271 -10.93 3.45 -4.52
CA LEU A 271 -11.71 4.58 -3.97
C LEU A 271 -13.21 4.25 -3.84
N PHE A 272 -13.56 2.96 -3.88
CA PHE A 272 -14.85 2.40 -3.47
C PHE A 272 -16.09 3.00 -4.14
N GLY A 273 -16.04 3.26 -5.45
CA GLY A 273 -17.19 3.79 -6.20
C GLY A 273 -17.25 5.32 -6.28
N ALA A 274 -16.11 5.99 -6.13
CA ALA A 274 -15.98 7.44 -6.17
C ALA A 274 -15.21 7.91 -7.42
N ALA A 275 -15.82 7.83 -8.61
CA ALA A 275 -15.22 8.32 -9.86
C ALA A 275 -14.66 9.76 -9.79
N HIS A 276 -15.32 10.65 -9.06
CA HIS A 276 -14.85 12.03 -8.87
C HIS A 276 -13.51 12.13 -8.12
N ALA A 277 -13.25 11.20 -7.19
CA ALA A 277 -11.98 11.12 -6.48
C ALA A 277 -10.88 10.56 -7.39
N ILE A 278 -11.17 9.54 -8.21
CA ILE A 278 -10.23 9.04 -9.23
C ILE A 278 -9.84 10.16 -10.19
N ARG A 279 -10.81 10.97 -10.67
CA ARG A 279 -10.53 12.13 -11.52
C ARG A 279 -9.60 13.13 -10.82
N CYS A 280 -9.81 13.40 -9.53
CA CYS A 280 -8.94 14.30 -8.77
C CYS A 280 -7.49 13.77 -8.69
N SER A 281 -7.31 12.47 -8.47
CA SER A 281 -5.99 11.83 -8.50
C SER A 281 -5.35 11.92 -9.89
N LEU A 282 -6.10 11.67 -10.96
CA LEU A 282 -5.62 11.78 -12.34
C LEU A 282 -5.17 13.21 -12.69
N GLU A 283 -5.95 14.23 -12.29
CA GLU A 283 -5.60 15.63 -12.51
C GLU A 283 -4.34 16.06 -11.75
N PHE A 284 -4.10 15.48 -10.55
CA PHE A 284 -2.96 15.85 -9.72
C PHE A 284 -1.67 15.11 -10.10
N PHE A 285 -1.71 13.79 -10.25
CA PHE A 285 -0.54 12.95 -10.50
C PHE A 285 -0.27 12.72 -12.00
N GLY A 286 -1.29 12.86 -12.85
CA GLY A 286 -1.22 12.48 -14.26
C GLY A 286 -1.46 10.99 -14.49
N VAL A 287 -1.94 10.64 -15.68
CA VAL A 287 -2.37 9.27 -16.02
C VAL A 287 -1.25 8.23 -15.82
N ASP A 288 0.00 8.59 -16.08
CA ASP A 288 1.16 7.69 -15.96
C ASP A 288 1.52 7.34 -14.50
N HIS A 289 0.90 7.99 -13.53
CA HIS A 289 1.12 7.76 -12.10
C HIS A 289 -0.05 7.05 -11.40
N VAL A 290 -1.14 6.74 -12.12
CA VAL A 290 -2.33 6.08 -11.57
C VAL A 290 -2.43 4.64 -12.06
N LEU A 291 -2.59 3.70 -11.14
CA LEU A 291 -2.71 2.26 -11.42
C LEU A 291 -4.08 1.74 -11.00
N PHE A 292 -4.65 0.85 -11.80
CA PHE A 292 -5.88 0.16 -11.40
C PHE A 292 -5.66 -0.70 -10.15
N ALA A 293 -6.44 -0.47 -9.10
CA ALA A 293 -6.58 -1.39 -7.98
C ALA A 293 -7.97 -1.32 -7.35
N SER A 294 -8.39 -2.39 -6.67
CA SER A 294 -9.73 -2.49 -6.08
C SER A 294 -9.78 -2.67 -4.56
N ASP A 295 -8.66 -3.02 -3.90
CA ASP A 295 -8.66 -3.44 -2.48
C ASP A 295 -9.55 -4.68 -2.22
N SER A 296 -9.74 -5.51 -3.24
CA SER A 296 -10.45 -6.78 -3.10
C SER A 296 -9.71 -7.69 -2.11
N PRO A 297 -10.43 -8.41 -1.20
CA PRO A 297 -11.87 -8.67 -1.19
C PRO A 297 -12.66 -7.99 -0.06
N PHE A 298 -12.26 -6.79 0.38
CA PHE A 298 -12.82 -6.18 1.60
C PHE A 298 -14.22 -5.55 1.47
N ASP A 299 -14.79 -5.56 0.26
CA ASP A 299 -16.08 -4.93 0.01
C ASP A 299 -17.26 -5.65 0.72
N PRO A 300 -18.44 -5.01 0.81
CA PRO A 300 -19.62 -5.61 1.44
C PRO A 300 -20.10 -6.93 0.81
N GLU A 301 -19.86 -7.17 -0.48
CA GLU A 301 -20.16 -8.42 -1.19
C GLU A 301 -19.06 -9.49 -0.98
N LYS A 302 -18.01 -9.18 -0.21
CA LYS A 302 -16.90 -10.09 0.16
C LYS A 302 -16.06 -10.55 -1.05
N GLY A 303 -15.76 -9.65 -1.98
CA GLY A 303 -14.86 -9.92 -3.11
C GLY A 303 -15.08 -9.05 -4.35
N PRO A 304 -16.25 -9.17 -5.02
CA PRO A 304 -16.44 -8.60 -6.36
C PRO A 304 -16.90 -7.15 -6.38
N GLY A 305 -17.46 -6.62 -5.28
CA GLY A 305 -18.15 -5.33 -5.27
C GLY A 305 -17.23 -4.15 -5.61
N TYR A 306 -16.06 -4.05 -4.96
CA TYR A 306 -15.11 -2.97 -5.26
C TYR A 306 -14.42 -3.11 -6.61
N ILE A 307 -14.22 -4.33 -7.10
CA ILE A 307 -13.71 -4.56 -8.46
C ILE A 307 -14.71 -3.96 -9.47
N ARG A 308 -15.99 -4.32 -9.35
CA ARG A 308 -17.07 -3.85 -10.22
C ARG A 308 -17.21 -2.33 -10.15
N ALA A 309 -17.20 -1.77 -8.94
CA ALA A 309 -17.32 -0.33 -8.72
C ALA A 309 -16.16 0.45 -9.36
N THR A 310 -14.91 0.00 -9.15
CA THR A 310 -13.73 0.68 -9.70
C THR A 310 -13.70 0.65 -11.23
N ILE A 311 -14.07 -0.49 -11.83
CA ILE A 311 -14.22 -0.57 -13.30
C ILE A 311 -15.31 0.40 -13.76
N ALA A 312 -16.49 0.39 -13.13
CA ALA A 312 -17.58 1.30 -13.50
C ALA A 312 -17.20 2.77 -13.37
N ASP A 313 -16.45 3.14 -12.33
CA ASP A 313 -15.93 4.50 -12.15
C ASP A 313 -15.02 4.90 -13.31
N LEU A 314 -14.03 4.07 -13.66
CA LEU A 314 -13.10 4.35 -14.77
C LEU A 314 -13.81 4.43 -16.12
N GLU A 315 -14.80 3.57 -16.38
CA GLU A 315 -15.61 3.64 -17.60
C GLU A 315 -16.53 4.87 -17.64
N SER A 316 -16.85 5.47 -16.49
CA SER A 316 -17.68 6.68 -16.41
C SER A 316 -16.90 7.98 -16.67
N LEU A 317 -15.57 7.93 -16.60
CA LEU A 317 -14.70 9.07 -16.86
C LEU A 317 -14.48 9.25 -18.37
N GLU A 318 -14.28 10.49 -18.80
CA GLU A 318 -13.96 10.84 -20.20
C GLU A 318 -12.48 10.55 -20.52
N LEU A 319 -12.08 9.28 -20.39
CA LEU A 319 -10.73 8.80 -20.70
C LEU A 319 -10.66 8.30 -22.14
N THR A 320 -9.59 8.67 -22.84
CA THR A 320 -9.22 8.04 -24.10
C THR A 320 -8.92 6.56 -23.90
N ASP A 321 -9.03 5.76 -24.97
CA ASP A 321 -8.69 4.33 -24.91
C ASP A 321 -7.23 4.10 -24.46
N GLY A 322 -6.32 5.01 -24.83
CA GLY A 322 -4.92 4.97 -24.43
C GLY A 322 -4.71 5.22 -22.94
N GLU A 323 -5.38 6.23 -22.36
CA GLU A 323 -5.34 6.52 -20.92
C GLU A 323 -5.93 5.37 -20.12
N ARG A 324 -7.05 4.82 -20.59
CA ARG A 324 -7.70 3.67 -19.95
C ARG A 324 -6.81 2.44 -19.95
N ALA A 325 -6.16 2.14 -21.09
CA ALA A 325 -5.19 1.05 -21.17
C ALA A 325 -3.95 1.30 -20.29
N ALA A 326 -3.52 2.55 -20.15
CA ALA A 326 -2.44 2.91 -19.26
C ALA A 326 -2.76 2.58 -17.79
N ILE A 327 -3.94 2.99 -17.32
CA ILE A 327 -4.40 2.75 -15.95
C ILE A 327 -4.63 1.25 -15.69
N TYR A 328 -5.33 0.56 -16.59
CA TYR A 328 -5.65 -0.86 -16.41
C TYR A 328 -4.44 -1.80 -16.49
N GLU A 329 -3.39 -1.45 -17.23
CA GLU A 329 -2.33 -2.41 -17.54
C GLU A 329 -0.95 -1.79 -17.68
N HIS A 330 -0.77 -0.80 -18.57
CA HIS A 330 0.59 -0.39 -18.97
C HIS A 330 1.40 0.19 -17.80
N ASN A 331 0.75 0.93 -16.90
CA ASN A 331 1.39 1.47 -15.71
C ASN A 331 1.83 0.36 -14.76
N ALA A 332 0.99 -0.65 -14.53
CA ALA A 332 1.36 -1.82 -13.72
C ALA A 332 2.60 -2.53 -14.30
N ARG A 333 2.65 -2.71 -15.63
CA ARG A 333 3.83 -3.32 -16.30
C ARG A 333 5.08 -2.46 -16.14
N ARG A 334 4.99 -1.16 -16.44
CA ARG A 334 6.12 -0.23 -16.44
C ARG A 334 6.66 0.04 -15.03
N VAL A 335 5.77 0.28 -14.07
CA VAL A 335 6.14 0.73 -12.72
C VAL A 335 6.51 -0.46 -11.83
N LEU A 336 5.74 -1.56 -11.92
CA LEU A 336 5.84 -2.71 -11.01
C LEU A 336 6.64 -3.87 -11.59
N GLY A 337 6.92 -3.85 -12.90
CA GLY A 337 7.65 -4.92 -13.58
C GLY A 337 6.83 -6.20 -13.79
N VAL A 338 5.50 -6.08 -13.94
CA VAL A 338 4.63 -7.21 -14.26
C VAL A 338 4.97 -7.73 -15.66
N ASN A 339 5.58 -8.91 -15.73
CA ASN A 339 5.93 -9.52 -17.00
C ASN A 339 4.68 -9.88 -17.81
N ALA A 340 4.75 -9.72 -19.13
CA ALA A 340 3.80 -10.35 -20.04
C ALA A 340 4.15 -11.83 -20.07
N ARG A 341 3.53 -12.65 -19.21
CA ARG A 341 3.53 -14.08 -19.47
C ARG A 341 2.67 -14.29 -20.72
N THR A 342 3.34 -14.69 -21.80
CA THR A 342 2.83 -15.05 -23.13
C THR A 342 1.79 -16.13 -23.09
#